data_AF-A0A1J4S6C5-F1
#
_entry.id   AF-A0A1J4S6C5-F1
#
_cell.length_a   1.000
_cell.length_b   1.000
_cell.length_c   1.000
_cell.angle_alpha   90.00
_cell.angle_beta   90.00
_cell.angle_gamma   90.00
#
_symmetry.space_group_name_H-M   'P 1'
#
loop_
_entity.id
_entity.type
_entity.pdbx_description
1 polymer ?
#
loop_
_entity_poly.entity_id
_entity_poly.type
_entity_poly.pdbx_seq_one_letter_code
_entity_poly.pdbx_strand_id
1 'polypeptide(L)'
;MVLPVAIASSAKRLFPNLQPEQAIVELLLERAQKNLIKYQTAAREFETKYAQTFETFRKKILSSKPDSVTEQDYFDWELTATGIADMQNEIQRLEEINSDLWDEQIERDARSGKLDKLADEAICEISRKPKFGSAKGKIKFAKDSNEPMTTF
;
A
#
# COMPACT_ATOMS: atom_id res chain seq x y z
N MET A 1 8.15 -4.54 25.08
CA MET A 1 7.36 -5.80 25.12
C MET A 1 8.29 -6.91 24.67
N VAL A 2 8.41 -8.05 25.36
CA VAL A 2 9.35 -9.11 24.96
C VAL A 2 8.59 -10.11 24.09
N LEU A 3 8.96 -10.23 22.81
CA LEU A 3 8.35 -11.20 21.91
C LEU A 3 8.81 -12.63 22.26
N PRO A 4 7.91 -13.63 22.21
CA PRO A 4 8.29 -15.03 22.35
C PRO A 4 9.36 -15.43 21.33
N VAL A 5 10.37 -16.19 21.77
CA VAL A 5 11.54 -16.59 20.96
C VAL A 5 11.14 -17.28 19.64
N ALA A 6 10.09 -18.09 19.65
CA ALA A 6 9.58 -18.76 18.46
C ALA A 6 9.03 -17.78 17.41
N ILE A 7 8.36 -16.71 17.86
CA ILE A 7 7.80 -15.66 17.00
C ILE A 7 8.95 -14.83 16.42
N ALA A 8 9.88 -14.39 17.26
CA ALA A 8 11.06 -13.63 16.80
C ALA A 8 11.91 -14.41 15.78
N SER A 9 12.11 -15.71 16.00
CA SER A 9 12.84 -16.57 15.06
C SER A 9 12.13 -16.72 13.73
N SER A 10 10.79 -16.83 13.74
CA SER A 10 9.99 -16.91 12.52
C SER A 10 9.98 -15.58 11.77
N ALA A 11 9.82 -14.46 12.47
CA ALA A 11 9.88 -13.11 11.90
C ALA A 11 11.22 -12.88 11.21
N LYS A 12 12.34 -13.20 11.86
CA LYS A 12 13.68 -13.08 11.26
C LYS A 12 13.86 -13.94 10.01
N ARG A 13 13.23 -15.11 9.93
CA ARG A 13 13.31 -15.99 8.74
C ARG A 13 12.50 -15.42 7.57
N LEU A 14 11.31 -14.89 7.84
CA LEU A 14 10.41 -14.37 6.81
C LEU A 14 10.79 -12.96 6.36
N PHE A 15 11.34 -12.16 7.28
CA PHE A 15 11.72 -10.77 7.09
C PHE A 15 13.18 -10.57 7.56
N PRO A 16 14.17 -11.09 6.83
CA PRO A 16 15.57 -11.10 7.27
C PRO A 16 16.17 -9.71 7.46
N ASN A 17 15.57 -8.69 6.85
CA ASN A 17 16.04 -7.31 6.86
C ASN A 17 15.24 -6.41 7.81
N LEU A 18 14.22 -6.93 8.50
CA LEU A 18 13.38 -6.17 9.41
C LEU A 18 13.62 -6.60 10.86
N GLN A 19 13.48 -5.65 11.77
CA GLN A 19 13.31 -6.00 13.18
C GLN A 19 11.97 -6.70 13.40
N PRO A 20 11.85 -7.56 14.41
CA PRO A 20 10.60 -8.25 14.73
C PRO A 20 9.40 -7.30 14.86
N GLU A 21 9.59 -6.12 15.45
CA GLU A 21 8.56 -5.10 15.61
C GLU A 21 8.11 -4.52 14.27
N GLN A 22 9.05 -4.18 13.38
CA GLN A 22 8.76 -3.73 12.02
C GLN A 22 8.00 -4.79 11.23
N ALA A 23 8.45 -6.06 11.30
CA ALA A 23 7.78 -7.16 10.64
C ALA A 23 6.33 -7.34 11.14
N ILE A 24 6.06 -7.11 12.42
CA ILE A 24 4.69 -7.15 12.96
C ILE A 24 3.85 -5.99 12.43
N VAL A 25 4.39 -4.77 12.41
CA VAL A 25 3.68 -3.59 11.90
C VAL A 25 3.31 -3.78 10.44
N GLU A 26 4.24 -4.24 9.59
CA GLU A 26 3.99 -4.55 8.18
C GLU A 26 2.87 -5.60 8.02
N LEU A 27 2.91 -6.69 8.80
CA LEU A 27 1.87 -7.72 8.76
C LEU A 27 0.49 -7.19 9.19
N LEU A 28 0.44 -6.32 10.20
CA LEU A 28 -0.80 -5.69 10.65
C LEU A 28 -1.34 -4.71 9.61
N LEU A 29 -0.46 -3.93 8.98
CA LEU A 29 -0.80 -2.99 7.92
C LEU A 29 -1.38 -3.71 6.70
N GLU A 30 -0.74 -4.79 6.24
CA GLU A 30 -1.29 -5.65 5.18
C GLU A 30 -2.68 -6.20 5.55
N ARG A 31 -2.85 -6.62 6.81
CA ARG A 31 -4.13 -7.17 7.27
C ARG A 31 -5.22 -6.10 7.29
N ALA A 32 -4.91 -4.91 7.78
CA ALA A 32 -5.83 -3.79 7.82
C ALA A 32 -6.24 -3.35 6.41
N GLN A 33 -5.29 -3.27 5.47
CA GLN A 33 -5.56 -2.98 4.06
C GLN A 33 -6.46 -4.03 3.41
N LYS A 34 -6.20 -5.32 3.63
CA LYS A 34 -7.06 -6.42 3.13
C LYS A 34 -8.49 -6.31 3.68
N ASN A 35 -8.64 -5.98 4.96
CA ASN A 35 -9.94 -5.77 5.56
C ASN A 35 -10.65 -4.52 5.01
N LEU A 36 -9.93 -3.42 4.81
CA LEU A 36 -10.46 -2.21 4.19
C LEU A 36 -11.01 -2.50 2.79
N ILE A 37 -10.26 -3.23 1.96
CA ILE A 37 -10.71 -3.65 0.63
C ILE A 37 -12.00 -4.47 0.71
N LYS A 38 -12.09 -5.39 1.69
CA LYS A 38 -13.29 -6.20 1.91
C LYS A 38 -14.51 -5.31 2.22
N TYR A 39 -14.39 -4.37 3.14
CA TYR A 39 -15.50 -3.47 3.48
C TYR A 39 -15.86 -2.53 2.32
N GLN A 40 -14.86 -1.98 1.62
CA GLN A 40 -15.11 -1.16 0.43
C GLN A 40 -15.84 -1.94 -0.67
N THR A 41 -15.53 -3.24 -0.83
CA THR A 41 -16.23 -4.10 -1.79
C THR A 41 -17.68 -4.29 -1.38
N ALA A 42 -17.94 -4.63 -0.11
CA ALA A 42 -19.30 -4.75 0.41
C ALA A 42 -20.10 -3.43 0.29
N ALA A 43 -19.49 -2.28 0.56
CA ALA A 43 -20.13 -0.98 0.39
C ALA A 43 -20.54 -0.74 -1.07
N ARG A 44 -19.68 -1.07 -2.03
CA ARG A 44 -19.98 -0.95 -3.47
C ARG A 44 -21.12 -1.87 -3.92
N GLU A 45 -21.24 -3.05 -3.32
CA GLU A 45 -22.35 -3.97 -3.60
C GLU A 45 -23.68 -3.32 -3.21
N PHE A 46 -23.74 -2.66 -2.05
CA PHE A 46 -24.93 -1.91 -1.64
C PHE A 46 -25.18 -0.67 -2.51
N GLU A 47 -24.15 0.10 -2.85
CA GLU A 47 -24.28 1.24 -3.78
C GLU A 47 -24.85 0.80 -5.12
N THR A 48 -24.41 -0.36 -5.62
CA THR A 48 -24.93 -0.94 -6.86
C THR A 48 -26.38 -1.40 -6.71
N LYS A 49 -26.71 -2.07 -5.60
CA LYS A 49 -28.06 -2.58 -5.30
C LYS A 49 -29.09 -1.46 -5.21
N TYR A 50 -28.74 -0.33 -4.62
CA TYR A 50 -29.66 0.79 -4.39
C TYR A 50 -29.48 1.97 -5.34
N ALA A 51 -28.45 1.97 -6.18
CA ALA A 51 -28.09 3.05 -7.11
C ALA A 51 -27.95 4.43 -6.44
N GLN A 52 -27.45 4.45 -5.20
CA GLN A 52 -27.30 5.67 -4.40
C GLN A 52 -26.21 5.50 -3.35
N THR A 53 -25.78 6.60 -2.74
CA THR A 53 -24.78 6.58 -1.65
C THR A 53 -25.41 6.15 -0.32
N PHE A 54 -24.57 5.67 0.61
CA PHE A 54 -25.00 5.29 1.96
C PHE A 54 -25.74 6.43 2.67
N GLU A 55 -25.24 7.66 2.61
CA GLU A 55 -25.86 8.82 3.26
C GLU A 55 -27.27 9.13 2.75
N THR A 56 -27.47 8.98 1.43
CA THR A 56 -28.79 9.16 0.81
C THR A 56 -29.72 8.02 1.23
N PHE A 57 -29.20 6.79 1.32
CA PHE A 57 -29.94 5.62 1.77
C PHE A 57 -30.37 5.74 3.21
N ARG A 58 -29.44 6.07 4.11
CA ARG A 58 -29.70 6.32 5.52
C ARG A 58 -30.83 7.32 5.74
N LYS A 59 -30.78 8.48 5.09
CA LYS A 59 -31.85 9.49 5.19
C LYS A 59 -33.21 8.94 4.77
N LYS A 60 -33.27 8.19 3.67
CA LYS A 60 -34.51 7.56 3.18
C LYS A 60 -35.06 6.56 4.19
N ILE A 61 -34.21 5.67 4.71
CA ILE A 61 -34.59 4.65 5.69
C ILE A 61 -35.12 5.29 6.97
N LEU A 62 -34.40 6.27 7.54
CA LEU A 62 -34.82 6.95 8.77
C LEU A 62 -36.11 7.77 8.62
N SER A 63 -36.44 8.20 7.40
CA SER A 63 -37.67 8.97 7.11
C SER A 63 -38.87 8.12 6.67
N SER A 64 -38.70 6.80 6.58
CA SER A 64 -39.72 5.89 6.07
C SER A 64 -39.87 4.65 6.96
N LYS A 65 -40.81 3.77 6.60
CA LYS A 65 -40.94 2.46 7.21
C LYS A 65 -40.46 1.42 6.19
N PRO A 66 -39.18 1.03 6.21
CA PRO A 66 -38.67 0.00 5.30
C PRO A 66 -39.31 -1.36 5.62
N ASP A 67 -39.26 -2.26 4.64
CA ASP A 67 -39.46 -3.68 4.94
C ASP A 67 -38.25 -4.26 5.70
N SER A 68 -38.44 -5.43 6.30
CA SER A 68 -37.41 -6.07 7.12
C SER A 68 -36.12 -6.39 6.35
N VAL A 69 -36.20 -6.63 5.04
CA VAL A 69 -35.01 -6.95 4.24
C VAL A 69 -34.17 -5.68 4.05
N THR A 70 -34.85 -4.58 3.68
CA THR A 70 -34.23 -3.28 3.48
C THR A 70 -33.66 -2.72 4.79
N GLU A 71 -34.33 -2.96 5.91
CA GLU A 71 -33.82 -2.61 7.24
C GLU A 71 -32.56 -3.41 7.60
N GLN A 72 -32.52 -4.71 7.30
CA GLN A 72 -31.32 -5.53 7.50
C GLN A 72 -30.16 -5.04 6.63
N ASP A 73 -30.42 -4.78 5.35
CA ASP A 73 -29.43 -4.22 4.43
C ASP A 73 -28.89 -2.85 4.93
N TYR A 74 -29.74 -2.04 5.57
CA TYR A 74 -29.31 -0.80 6.22
C TYR A 74 -28.30 -1.04 7.34
N PHE A 75 -28.58 -1.97 8.26
CA PHE A 75 -27.66 -2.29 9.34
C PHE A 75 -26.35 -2.89 8.83
N ASP A 76 -26.41 -3.77 7.83
CA ASP A 76 -25.21 -4.38 7.24
C ASP A 76 -24.35 -3.33 6.53
N TRP A 77 -24.98 -2.36 5.85
CA TRP A 77 -24.27 -1.26 5.20
C TRP A 77 -23.69 -0.26 6.23
N GLU A 78 -24.42 0.05 7.31
CA GLU A 78 -23.92 0.90 8.40
C GLU A 78 -22.71 0.26 9.11
N LEU A 79 -22.77 -1.05 9.36
CA LEU A 79 -21.64 -1.81 9.89
C LEU A 79 -20.44 -1.76 8.95
N THR A 80 -20.68 -1.89 7.64
CA THR A 80 -19.64 -1.81 6.63
C THR A 80 -19.00 -0.42 6.59
N ALA A 81 -19.80 0.65 6.61
CA ALA A 81 -19.32 2.03 6.62
C ALA A 81 -18.46 2.33 7.86
N THR A 82 -18.89 1.84 9.03
CA THR A 82 -18.12 1.94 10.28
C THR A 82 -16.81 1.17 10.16
N GLY A 83 -16.84 -0.07 9.65
CA GLY A 83 -15.64 -0.88 9.44
C GLY A 83 -14.64 -0.23 8.47
N ILE A 84 -15.09 0.51 7.46
CA ILE A 84 -14.21 1.30 6.58
C ILE A 84 -13.48 2.37 7.39
N ALA A 85 -14.21 3.18 8.16
CA ALA A 85 -13.63 4.27 8.95
C ALA A 85 -12.63 3.73 9.98
N ASP A 86 -12.97 2.65 10.68
CA ASP A 86 -12.09 2.01 11.65
C ASP A 86 -10.79 1.50 11.02
N MET A 87 -10.87 0.86 9.84
CA MET A 87 -9.68 0.36 9.14
C MET A 87 -8.82 1.50 8.58
N GLN A 88 -9.41 2.60 8.13
CA GLN A 88 -8.65 3.78 7.70
C GLN A 88 -7.86 4.39 8.87
N ASN A 89 -8.49 4.53 10.04
CA ASN A 89 -7.83 5.04 11.24
C ASN A 89 -6.70 4.11 11.71
N GLU A 90 -6.93 2.79 11.69
CA GLU A 90 -5.91 1.83 12.09
C GLU A 90 -4.73 1.81 11.11
N ILE A 91 -4.97 1.91 9.80
CA ILE A 91 -3.89 2.03 8.80
C ILE A 91 -3.06 3.28 9.06
N GLN A 92 -3.70 4.43 9.26
CA GLN A 92 -2.99 5.68 9.54
C GLN A 92 -2.08 5.54 10.77
N ARG A 93 -2.61 4.98 11.86
CA ARG A 93 -1.84 4.75 13.08
C ARG A 93 -0.65 3.81 12.85
N LEU A 94 -0.85 2.74 12.09
CA LEU A 94 0.22 1.80 11.77
C LEU A 94 1.29 2.43 10.87
N GLU A 95 0.91 3.29 9.92
CA GLU A 95 1.83 4.04 9.08
C GLU A 95 2.69 5.01 9.89
N GLU A 96 2.11 5.71 10.86
CA GLU A 96 2.83 6.57 11.81
C GLU A 96 3.86 5.76 12.60
N ILE A 97 3.46 4.64 13.19
CA ILE A 97 4.37 3.74 13.92
C ILE A 97 5.47 3.19 13.00
N ASN A 98 5.12 2.83 11.76
CA ASN A 98 6.10 2.30 10.82
C ASN A 98 7.16 3.36 10.50
N SER A 99 6.74 4.60 10.25
CA SER A 99 7.65 5.73 10.00
C SER A 99 8.64 5.91 11.15
N ASP A 100 8.14 5.95 12.38
CA ASP A 100 9.00 6.09 13.57
C ASP A 100 10.03 4.96 13.69
N LEU A 101 9.62 3.71 13.41
CA LEU A 101 10.52 2.56 13.42
C LEU A 101 11.57 2.60 12.31
N TRP A 102 11.23 3.15 11.14
CA TRP A 102 12.19 3.34 10.05
C TRP A 102 13.22 4.40 10.40
N ASP A 103 12.81 5.52 11.00
CA ASP A 103 13.73 6.57 11.45
C ASP A 103 14.73 6.04 12.48
N GLU A 104 14.26 5.28 13.47
CA GLU A 104 15.14 4.64 14.44
C GLU A 104 16.12 3.64 13.82
N GLN A 105 15.68 2.89 12.81
CA GLN A 105 16.53 1.92 12.12
C GLN A 105 17.63 2.62 11.31
N ILE A 106 17.30 3.74 10.65
CA ILE A 106 18.26 4.56 9.93
C ILE A 106 19.32 5.11 10.89
N GLU A 107 18.90 5.65 12.04
CA GLU A 107 19.84 6.14 13.05
C GLU A 107 20.76 5.03 13.57
N ARG A 108 20.24 3.83 13.83
CA ARG A 108 21.05 2.68 14.24
C ARG A 108 22.04 2.24 13.17
N ASP A 109 21.61 2.21 11.91
CA ASP A 109 22.47 1.83 10.79
C ASP A 109 23.57 2.87 10.54
N ALA A 110 23.27 4.16 10.72
CA ALA A 110 24.25 5.24 10.69
C ALA A 110 25.29 5.10 11.82
N ARG A 111 24.83 4.92 13.06
CA ARG A 111 25.74 4.78 14.23
C ARG A 111 26.62 3.53 14.15
N SER A 112 26.16 2.46 13.49
CA SER A 112 26.93 1.22 13.34
C SER A 112 27.94 1.25 12.18
N GLY A 113 28.01 2.35 11.41
CA GLY A 113 28.85 2.44 10.20
C GLY A 113 28.40 1.50 9.10
N LYS A 114 27.18 0.94 9.18
CA LYS A 114 26.62 0.05 8.16
C LYS A 114 26.30 0.82 6.89
N LEU A 115 25.87 2.08 7.01
CA LEU A 115 25.66 2.97 5.86
C LEU A 115 26.96 3.24 5.10
N ASP A 116 28.07 3.43 5.80
CA ASP A 116 29.38 3.65 5.17
C ASP A 116 29.83 2.41 4.38
N LYS A 117 29.65 1.21 4.94
CA LYS A 117 29.93 -0.05 4.24
C LYS A 117 29.07 -0.24 3.01
N LEU A 118 27.78 0.09 3.09
CA LEU A 118 26.87 0.04 1.94
C LEU A 118 27.27 1.04 0.85
N ALA A 119 27.72 2.24 1.24
CA ALA A 119 28.22 3.24 0.29
C ALA A 119 29.49 2.74 -0.42
N ASP A 120 30.43 2.15 0.31
CA ASP A 120 31.66 1.58 -0.25
C ASP A 120 31.37 0.41 -1.21
N GLU A 121 30.44 -0.47 -0.86
CA GLU A 121 29.98 -1.56 -1.73
C GLU A 121 29.30 -1.04 -3.00
N ALA A 122 28.43 -0.03 -2.89
CA ALA A 122 27.76 0.57 -4.04
C ALA A 122 28.75 1.28 -4.98
N ILE A 123 29.73 2.00 -4.45
CA ILE A 123 30.82 2.64 -5.22
C ILE A 123 31.65 1.56 -5.95
N CYS A 124 31.98 0.46 -5.28
CA CYS A 124 32.67 -0.67 -5.89
C CYS A 124 31.86 -1.29 -7.04
N GLU A 125 30.55 -1.45 -6.87
CA GLU A 125 29.67 -2.06 -7.87
C GLU A 125 29.47 -1.18 -9.10
N ILE A 126 29.32 0.14 -8.91
CA ILE A 126 29.29 1.13 -10.00
C ILE A 126 30.61 1.11 -10.77
N SER A 127 31.75 0.98 -10.07
CA SER A 127 33.08 0.91 -10.68
C SER A 127 33.33 -0.40 -11.45
N ARG A 128 32.57 -1.47 -11.17
CA ARG A 128 32.64 -2.77 -11.87
C ARG A 128 31.77 -2.84 -13.12
N LYS A 129 30.81 -1.92 -13.32
CA LYS A 129 30.05 -1.90 -14.58
C LYS A 129 30.99 -1.51 -15.73
N PRO A 130 31.09 -2.33 -16.80
CA PRO A 130 31.90 -1.97 -17.95
C PRO A 130 31.35 -0.67 -18.55
N LYS A 131 32.24 0.30 -18.80
CA LYS A 131 31.92 1.48 -19.60
C LYS A 131 31.35 0.95 -20.91
N PHE A 132 30.04 1.06 -21.12
CA PHE A 132 29.44 0.81 -22.42
C PHE A 132 30.26 1.59 -23.43
N GLY A 133 30.97 0.86 -24.29
CA GLY A 133 31.85 1.43 -25.27
C GLY A 133 31.08 2.49 -26.03
N SER A 134 31.70 3.67 -26.15
CA SER A 134 31.30 4.73 -27.07
C SER A 134 31.22 4.14 -28.48
N ALA A 135 30.09 3.53 -28.83
CA ALA A 135 29.74 3.22 -30.18
C ALA A 135 29.45 4.57 -30.83
N LYS A 136 30.44 5.11 -31.54
CA LYS A 136 30.25 6.15 -32.55
C LYS A 136 29.38 5.59 -33.67
N GLY A 137 28.08 5.45 -33.40
CA GLY A 137 27.06 5.18 -34.40
C GLY A 137 26.79 6.47 -35.15
N LYS A 138 27.29 6.58 -36.38
CA LYS A 138 26.90 7.62 -37.33
C LYS A 138 25.38 7.56 -37.52
N ILE A 139 24.64 8.49 -36.92
CA ILE A 139 23.24 8.72 -37.27
C ILE A 139 23.26 9.40 -38.64
N LYS A 140 22.99 8.62 -39.70
CA LYS A 140 22.62 9.17 -41.00
C LYS A 140 21.16 9.59 -40.89
N PHE A 141 20.91 10.89 -40.92
CA PHE A 141 19.59 11.44 -41.16
C PHE A 141 19.18 11.11 -42.61
N ALA A 142 18.32 10.12 -42.78
CA ALA A 142 17.50 9.99 -43.98
C ALA A 142 16.30 10.93 -43.80
N LYS A 143 16.31 12.03 -44.57
CA LYS A 143 15.11 12.80 -44.89
C LYS A 143 14.30 11.91 -45.83
N ASP A 144 13.11 11.48 -45.43
CA ASP A 144 12.09 11.08 -46.39
C ASP A 144 10.69 11.45 -45.90
N SER A 145 10.05 12.23 -46.78
CA SER A 145 8.64 12.24 -47.17
C SER A 145 7.57 12.33 -46.09
N ASN A 146 7.16 13.58 -45.91
CA ASN A 146 5.83 14.02 -45.54
C ASN A 146 4.79 13.53 -46.58
N GLU A 147 3.84 12.67 -46.19
CA GLU A 147 2.53 12.58 -46.86
C GLU A 147 1.39 12.41 -45.82
N PRO A 148 0.29 13.17 -45.94
CA PRO A 148 -0.81 13.18 -44.97
C PRO A 148 -1.84 12.06 -45.22
N MET A 149 -2.25 11.37 -44.16
CA MET A 149 -3.41 10.48 -44.20
C MET A 149 -4.71 11.30 -44.22
N THR A 150 -5.46 11.04 -45.28
CA THR A 150 -6.86 11.37 -45.53
C THR A 150 -7.80 10.96 -44.40
N THR A 151 -8.68 11.90 -44.06
CA THR A 151 -9.99 11.73 -43.46
C THR A 151 -10.85 10.77 -44.29
N PHE A 152 -11.47 9.77 -43.65
CA PHE A 152 -12.93 9.50 -43.65
C PHE A 152 -13.22 8.30 -42.74
#